data_AF-A0A958YAK7-F1
#
_entry.id   AF-A0A958YAK7-F1
#
_cell.length_a   1.000
_cell.length_b   1.000
_cell.length_c   1.000
_cell.angle_alpha   90.00
_cell.angle_beta   90.00
_cell.angle_gamma   90.00
#
_symmetry.space_group_name_H-M   'P 1'
#
loop_
_entity.id
_entity.type
_entity.pdbx_description
1 polymer ?
#
loop_
_entity_poly.entity_id
_entity_poly.type
_entity_poly.pdbx_seq_one_letter_code
_entity_poly.pdbx_strand_id
1 'polypeptide(L)'
;MRVTVSRRAHFNAAHRLYRKDWSNEKNEAVFGLCNNPNFHGHNYELVVSVTGEIDSETGYVIDIKDLKEIIKTQVEDVMDHKNLNLEVEEFKDLNPTAEN
;
A
#
# COMPACT_ATOMS: atom_id res chain seq x y z
N MET A 1 5.89 -29.93 -5.24
CA MET A 1 5.68 -29.30 -3.92
C MET A 1 5.52 -27.81 -4.16
N ARG A 2 4.47 -27.17 -3.62
CA ARG A 2 4.31 -25.72 -3.71
C ARG A 2 4.80 -25.06 -2.43
N VAL A 3 5.54 -23.97 -2.57
CA VAL A 3 6.07 -23.20 -1.43
C VAL A 3 5.77 -21.72 -1.63
N THR A 4 5.80 -20.98 -0.53
CA THR A 4 5.59 -19.53 -0.52
C THR A 4 6.90 -18.83 -0.20
N VAL A 5 7.27 -17.86 -1.03
CA VAL A 5 8.37 -16.93 -0.76
C VAL A 5 7.77 -15.57 -0.46
N SER A 6 8.23 -14.93 0.61
CA SER A 6 7.75 -13.63 1.03
C SER A 6 8.89 -12.62 1.10
N ARG A 7 8.62 -11.39 0.68
CA ARG A 7 9.54 -10.26 0.77
C ARG A 7 8.88 -9.12 1.53
N ARG A 8 9.60 -8.57 2.50
CA ARG A 8 9.21 -7.36 3.23
C ARG A 8 9.73 -6.12 2.52
N ALA A 9 8.95 -5.06 2.54
CA ALA A 9 9.30 -3.73 2.05
C ALA A 9 8.53 -2.69 2.87
N HIS A 10 8.86 -1.41 2.66
CA HIS A 10 8.18 -0.30 3.32
C HIS A 10 8.08 0.91 2.40
N PHE A 11 7.14 1.79 2.70
CA PHE A 11 7.05 3.12 2.11
C PHE A 11 6.43 4.09 3.12
N ASN A 12 6.67 5.39 2.95
CA ASN A 12 6.17 6.42 3.85
C ASN A 12 5.19 7.30 3.10
N ALA A 13 3.97 7.46 3.60
CA ALA A 13 2.97 8.26 2.92
C ALA A 13 2.07 9.02 3.89
N ALA A 14 1.61 10.19 3.46
CA ALA A 14 0.58 10.96 4.13
C ALA A 14 -0.80 10.65 3.54
N HIS A 15 -1.84 10.73 4.36
CA HIS A 15 -3.22 10.60 3.91
C HIS A 15 -4.23 11.21 4.90
N ARG A 16 -5.47 11.30 4.45
CA ARG A 16 -6.65 11.64 5.23
C ARG A 16 -7.76 10.69 4.84
N LEU A 17 -8.43 10.14 5.85
CA LEU A 17 -9.63 9.35 5.66
C LEU A 17 -10.83 10.29 5.60
N TYR A 18 -11.40 10.48 4.41
CA TYR A 18 -12.47 11.44 4.19
C TYR A 18 -13.34 11.06 3.00
N ARG A 19 -14.65 11.16 3.20
CA ARG A 19 -15.69 10.95 2.19
C ARG A 19 -16.30 12.29 1.80
N LYS A 20 -16.06 12.70 0.54
CA LYS A 20 -16.55 13.97 -0.05
C LYS A 20 -18.08 14.06 -0.07
N ASP A 21 -18.76 12.92 -0.12
CA ASP A 21 -20.22 12.78 -0.17
C ASP A 21 -20.88 12.77 1.23
N TRP A 22 -20.11 12.93 2.30
CA TRP A 22 -20.61 12.92 3.68
C TRP A 22 -20.50 14.30 4.32
N SER A 23 -21.34 14.56 5.33
CA SER A 23 -21.18 15.75 6.17
C SER A 23 -19.87 15.70 6.97
N ASN A 24 -19.41 16.85 7.46
CA ASN A 24 -18.20 16.92 8.28
C ASN A 24 -18.38 16.16 9.60
N GLU A 25 -19.55 16.26 10.22
CA GLU A 25 -19.88 15.58 11.48
C GLU A 25 -19.86 14.06 11.32
N LYS A 26 -20.36 13.56 10.18
CA LYS A 26 -20.32 12.13 9.87
C LYS A 26 -18.89 11.65 9.64
N ASN A 27 -18.07 12.39 8.89
CA ASN A 27 -16.66 12.07 8.69
C ASN A 27 -15.90 12.04 10.03
N GLU A 28 -16.14 13.02 10.90
CA GLU A 28 -15.53 13.07 12.23
C GLU A 28 -15.96 11.90 13.11
N ALA A 29 -17.27 11.58 13.12
CA ALA A 29 -17.79 10.47 13.92
C ALA A 29 -17.26 9.10 13.47
N VAL A 30 -16.95 8.92 12.18
CA VAL A 30 -16.50 7.63 11.62
C VAL A 30 -14.98 7.50 11.61
N PHE A 31 -14.26 8.52 11.17
CA PHE A 31 -12.81 8.46 10.97
C PHE A 31 -12.00 9.17 12.07
N GLY A 32 -12.63 10.00 12.89
CA GLY A 32 -12.01 10.70 14.02
C GLY A 32 -10.70 11.39 13.64
N LEU A 33 -9.63 11.11 14.40
CA LEU A 33 -8.30 11.68 14.20
C LEU A 33 -7.75 11.46 12.78
N CYS A 34 -8.17 10.40 12.08
CA CYS A 34 -7.72 10.11 10.71
C CYS A 34 -8.35 11.05 9.66
N ASN A 35 -9.42 11.78 10.02
CA ASN A 35 -10.08 12.80 9.20
C ASN A 35 -9.47 14.21 9.39
N ASN A 36 -8.29 14.35 10.01
CA ASN A 36 -7.63 15.64 10.15
C ASN A 36 -7.51 16.36 8.78
N PRO A 37 -8.04 17.59 8.63
CA PRO A 37 -7.97 18.34 7.38
C PRO A 37 -6.55 18.65 6.92
N ASN A 38 -5.57 18.61 7.83
CA ASN A 38 -4.14 18.78 7.53
C ASN A 38 -3.40 17.44 7.35
N PHE A 39 -4.14 16.36 7.12
CA PHE A 39 -3.61 15.00 6.94
C PHE A 39 -2.87 14.46 8.18
N HIS A 40 -2.42 13.22 8.07
CA HIS A 40 -1.44 12.57 8.93
C HIS A 40 -0.65 11.58 8.07
N GLY A 41 0.31 10.85 8.62
CA GLY A 41 1.09 9.90 7.83
C GLY A 41 1.56 8.69 8.62
N HIS A 42 2.05 7.70 7.87
CA HIS A 42 2.53 6.44 8.40
C HIS A 42 3.78 5.99 7.67
N ASN A 43 4.55 5.14 8.35
CA ASN A 43 5.57 4.30 7.74
C ASN A 43 4.90 2.94 7.50
N TYR A 44 4.43 2.71 6.29
CA TYR A 44 3.73 1.49 5.91
C TYR A 44 4.73 0.35 5.72
N GLU A 45 4.43 -0.80 6.30
CA GLU A 45 5.16 -2.04 6.11
C GLU A 45 4.30 -3.00 5.28
N LEU A 46 4.88 -3.60 4.24
CA LEU A 46 4.19 -4.58 3.41
C LEU A 46 4.98 -5.88 3.30
N VAL A 47 4.23 -6.99 3.24
CA VAL A 47 4.76 -8.33 3.02
C VAL A 47 4.12 -8.90 1.77
N VAL A 48 4.88 -8.91 0.67
CA VAL A 48 4.41 -9.51 -0.59
C VAL A 48 4.83 -10.96 -0.65
N SER A 49 3.89 -11.85 -0.95
CA SER A 49 4.10 -13.29 -0.97
C SER A 49 3.73 -13.88 -2.32
N VAL A 50 4.58 -14.77 -2.83
CA VAL A 50 4.38 -15.50 -4.08
C VAL A 50 4.40 -16.99 -3.78
N THR A 51 3.35 -17.70 -4.19
CA THR A 51 3.22 -19.16 -3.99
C THR A 51 3.26 -19.89 -5.33
N GLY A 52 4.29 -20.69 -5.54
CA GLY A 52 4.49 -21.41 -6.80
C GLY A 52 5.14 -22.77 -6.60
N GLU A 53 5.34 -23.46 -7.71
CA GLU A 53 6.19 -24.64 -7.75
C GLU A 53 7.66 -24.23 -7.71
N ILE A 54 8.48 -25.11 -7.16
CA ILE A 54 9.93 -24.92 -7.19
C ILE A 54 10.40 -25.34 -8.56
N ASP A 55 10.99 -24.41 -9.30
CA ASP A 55 11.68 -24.71 -10.54
C ASP A 55 12.82 -25.71 -10.29
N SER A 56 12.85 -26.81 -11.04
CA SER A 56 13.74 -27.94 -10.76
C SER A 56 15.20 -27.67 -11.09
N GLU A 57 15.50 -26.67 -11.93
CA GLU A 57 16.86 -26.34 -12.35
C GLU A 57 17.49 -25.30 -11.41
N THR A 58 16.70 -24.30 -11.01
CA THR A 58 17.15 -23.15 -10.22
C THR A 58 16.85 -23.27 -8.73
N GLY A 59 15.84 -24.06 -8.35
CA GLY A 59 15.35 -24.17 -6.97
C GLY A 59 14.51 -22.97 -6.51
N TYR A 60 14.11 -22.06 -7.41
CA TYR A 60 13.34 -20.86 -7.07
C TYR A 60 11.85 -21.01 -7.39
N VAL A 61 11.03 -20.30 -6.63
CA VAL A 61 9.65 -19.97 -7.06
C VAL A 61 9.66 -18.71 -7.95
N ILE A 62 10.52 -17.76 -7.60
CA ILE A 62 10.79 -16.50 -8.31
C ILE A 62 12.17 -16.00 -7.87
N ASP A 63 12.92 -15.33 -8.74
CA ASP A 63 14.11 -14.60 -8.30
C ASP A 63 13.68 -13.46 -7.35
N ILE A 64 14.28 -13.41 -6.16
CA ILE A 64 13.99 -12.38 -5.15
C ILE A 64 14.32 -10.96 -5.67
N LYS A 65 15.17 -10.81 -6.69
CA LYS A 65 15.42 -9.54 -7.39
C LYS A 65 14.23 -9.11 -8.23
N ASP A 66 13.58 -10.04 -8.93
CA ASP A 66 12.38 -9.73 -9.71
C ASP A 66 11.24 -9.31 -8.78
N LEU A 67 11.05 -10.04 -7.68
CA LEU A 67 10.06 -9.66 -6.66
C LEU A 67 10.39 -8.29 -6.03
N LYS A 68 11.67 -7.94 -5.85
CA LYS A 68 12.08 -6.61 -5.42
C LYS A 68 11.64 -5.53 -6.42
N GLU A 69 11.94 -5.74 -7.70
CA GLU A 69 11.67 -4.76 -8.75
C GLU A 69 10.16 -4.56 -8.96
N ILE A 70 9.38 -5.62 -8.85
CA ILE A 70 7.91 -5.54 -8.86
C ILE A 70 7.42 -4.69 -7.69
N ILE A 71 7.87 -4.96 -6.47
CA ILE A 71 7.46 -4.15 -5.30
C ILE A 71 7.87 -2.69 -5.47
N LYS A 72 9.10 -2.45 -5.93
CA LYS A 72 9.60 -1.10 -6.17
C LYS A 72 8.72 -0.33 -7.16
N THR A 73 8.51 -0.90 -8.34
CA THR A 73 7.81 -0.20 -9.43
C THR A 73 6.30 -0.09 -9.21
N GLN A 74 5.68 -1.08 -8.57
CA GLN A 74 4.23 -1.12 -8.38
C GLN A 74 3.78 -0.47 -7.06
N VAL A 75 4.65 -0.35 -6.07
CA VAL A 75 4.30 0.18 -4.74
C VAL A 75 5.18 1.35 -4.34
N GLU A 76 6.49 1.15 -4.22
CA GLU A 76 7.40 2.18 -3.66
C GLU A 76 7.44 3.44 -4.54
N ASP A 77 7.68 3.30 -5.84
CA ASP A 77 7.74 4.45 -6.77
C ASP A 77 6.36 5.15 -6.91
N VAL A 78 5.28 4.41 -6.66
CA VAL A 78 3.91 4.93 -6.74
C VAL A 78 3.53 5.68 -5.47
N MET A 79 3.93 5.22 -4.28
CA MET A 79 3.37 5.68 -3.00
C MET A 79 4.39 6.26 -2.00
N ASP A 80 5.68 5.95 -2.13
CA ASP A 80 6.69 6.42 -1.18
C ASP A 80 6.92 7.94 -1.29
N HIS A 81 7.04 8.59 -0.13
CA HIS A 81 7.18 10.03 0.04
C HIS A 81 6.09 10.87 -0.64
N LYS A 82 4.84 10.36 -0.67
CA LYS A 82 3.70 11.05 -1.28
C LYS A 82 2.52 11.22 -0.33
N ASN A 83 1.63 12.15 -0.66
CA ASN A 83 0.27 12.21 -0.13
C ASN A 83 -0.66 11.38 -1.00
N LEU A 84 -1.19 10.28 -0.45
CA LEU A 84 -2.02 9.33 -1.19
C LEU A 84 -3.24 10.01 -1.84
N ASN A 85 -3.95 10.87 -1.10
CA ASN A 85 -5.15 11.54 -1.62
C ASN A 85 -4.88 12.51 -2.77
N LEU A 86 -3.65 13.03 -2.89
CA LEU A 86 -3.32 14.12 -3.82
C LEU A 86 -2.48 13.65 -5.01
N GLU A 87 -1.58 12.69 -4.78
CA GLU A 87 -0.51 12.33 -5.72
C GLU A 87 -0.64 10.92 -6.30
N VAL A 88 -1.54 10.08 -5.76
CA VAL A 88 -1.82 8.74 -6.26
C VAL A 88 -3.19 8.74 -6.94
N GLU A 89 -3.22 8.42 -8.23
CA GLU A 89 -4.42 8.59 -9.08
C GLU A 89 -5.62 7.81 -8.54
N GLU A 90 -5.39 6.59 -8.09
CA GLU A 90 -6.39 5.67 -7.55
C GLU A 90 -7.10 6.28 -6.32
N PHE A 91 -6.38 7.00 -5.47
CA PHE A 91 -6.89 7.56 -4.21
C PHE A 91 -7.45 8.98 -4.32
N LYS A 92 -7.55 9.54 -5.55
CA LYS A 92 -8.30 10.78 -5.77
C LYS A 92 -9.79 10.59 -5.52
N ASP A 93 -10.30 9.40 -5.86
CA ASP A 93 -11.71 9.04 -5.72
C ASP A 93 -11.95 7.82 -4.81
N LEU A 94 -10.90 7.08 -4.44
CA LEU A 94 -10.95 6.03 -3.43
C LEU A 94 -10.38 6.52 -2.09
N ASN A 95 -11.02 6.15 -0.98
CA ASN A 95 -10.53 6.52 0.36
C ASN A 95 -9.29 5.68 0.71
N PRO A 96 -8.13 6.26 1.06
CA PRO A 96 -6.89 5.52 1.30
C PRO A 96 -6.85 4.87 2.70
N THR A 97 -7.86 4.06 3.02
CA THR A 97 -7.82 3.14 4.16
C THR A 97 -6.78 2.06 3.90
N ALA A 98 -6.22 1.41 4.93
CA ALA A 98 -5.20 0.37 4.74
C ALA A 98 -5.72 -0.85 3.96
N GLU A 99 -7.04 -1.06 3.93
CA GLU A 99 -7.72 -2.11 3.20
C GLU A 99 -7.89 -1.84 1.69
N ASN A 100 -7.78 -0.58 1.25
CA ASN A 100 -7.92 -0.17 -0.15
C ASN A 100 -6.54 0.04 -0.77
#